data_AF-A0A6N8W8H1-F1
#
_entry.id   AF-A0A6N8W8H1-F1
#
_cell.length_a   1.000
_cell.length_b   1.000
_cell.length_c   1.000
_cell.angle_alpha   90.00
_cell.angle_beta   90.00
_cell.angle_gamma   90.00
#
_symmetry.space_group_name_H-M   'P 1'
#
loop_
_entity.id
_entity.type
_entity.pdbx_description
1 polymer ?
#
loop_
_entity_poly.entity_id
_entity_poly.type
_entity_poly.pdbx_seq_one_letter_code
_entity_poly.pdbx_strand_id
1 'polypeptide(L)' 'LPKGALSEKIAFIMTYAICGFANFGSAGILIGGLAAIVPERRGELAQLGLKSIMAGTMATCMTGALAGLLFW' A
#
# COMPACT_ATOMS: atom_id res chain seq x y z
N LEU A 1 15.63 12.57 -7.94
CA LEU A 1 16.50 11.72 -8.79
C LEU A 1 16.91 12.51 -10.03
N PRO A 2 18.16 12.42 -10.49
CA PRO A 2 18.57 13.04 -11.74
C PRO A 2 17.74 12.48 -12.91
N LYS A 3 17.53 13.29 -13.96
CA LYS A 3 16.84 12.82 -15.17
C LYS A 3 17.62 11.64 -15.76
N GLY A 4 16.92 10.55 -16.09
CA GLY A 4 17.53 9.30 -16.57
C GLY A 4 18.00 8.33 -15.49
N ALA A 5 17.79 8.62 -14.20
CA ALA A 5 18.17 7.70 -13.12
C ALA A 5 17.34 6.41 -13.06
N LEU A 6 16.15 6.41 -13.66
CA LEU A 6 15.28 5.24 -13.79
C LEU A 6 15.07 4.98 -15.28
N SER A 7 15.15 3.71 -15.69
CA SER A 7 14.68 3.32 -17.02
C SER A 7 13.16 3.53 -17.12
N GLU A 8 12.66 3.70 -18.34
CA GLU A 8 11.22 3.87 -18.60
C GLU A 8 10.40 2.73 -17.98
N LYS A 9 10.87 1.49 -18.13
CA LYS A 9 10.26 0.32 -17.52
C LYS A 9 10.19 0.41 -16.00
N ILE A 10 11.27 0.84 -15.33
CA ILE A 10 11.30 0.96 -13.86
C ILE A 10 10.37 2.09 -13.42
N ALA A 11 10.37 3.22 -14.12
CA ALA A 11 9.44 4.32 -13.83
C ALA A 11 7.97 3.88 -13.96
N PHE A 12 7.66 3.08 -14.98
CA PHE A 12 6.33 2.49 -15.15
C PHE A 12 5.95 1.56 -14.00
N ILE A 13 6.79 0.58 -13.67
CA ILE A 13 6.56 -0.35 -12.54
C ILE A 13 6.36 0.42 -11.22
N MET A 14 7.24 1.38 -10.94
CA MET A 14 7.20 2.16 -9.71
C MET A 14 5.92 2.98 -9.60
N THR A 15 5.40 3.51 -10.71
CA THR A 15 4.14 4.28 -10.72
C THR A 15 2.98 3.45 -10.17
N TYR A 16 2.91 2.17 -10.53
CA TYR A 16 1.89 1.26 -9.99
C TYR A 16 2.23 0.77 -8.57
N ALA A 17 3.50 0.49 -8.28
CA ALA A 17 3.93 -0.01 -6.97
C ALA A 17 3.71 1.01 -5.84
N ILE A 18 3.81 2.31 -6.13
CA ILE A 18 3.58 3.39 -5.15
C ILE A 18 2.11 3.84 -5.09
N CYS A 19 1.26 3.35 -5.99
CA CYS A 19 -0.15 3.77 -6.07
C CYS A 19 -0.99 3.07 -4.99
N GLY A 20 -0.70 3.34 -3.72
CA GLY A 20 -1.49 2.83 -2.62
C GLY A 20 -1.19 3.51 -1.29
N PHE A 21 -2.14 3.39 -0.36
CA PHE A 21 -2.11 4.01 0.95
C PHE A 21 -1.62 3.06 2.06
N ALA A 22 -0.76 2.11 1.73
CA ALA A 22 -0.18 1.18 2.70
C ALA A 22 0.94 1.86 3.52
N ASN A 23 0.56 2.63 4.52
CA ASN A 23 1.48 3.32 5.43
C ASN A 23 0.86 3.49 6.83
N PHE A 24 1.68 3.84 7.83
CA PHE A 24 1.23 3.97 9.22
C PHE A 24 0.15 5.05 9.42
N GLY A 25 0.22 6.17 8.70
CA GLY A 25 -0.78 7.24 8.82
C GLY A 25 -2.15 6.79 8.32
N SER A 26 -2.19 6.21 7.12
CA SER A 26 -3.42 5.65 6.55
C SER A 26 -3.99 4.50 7.36
N ALA A 27 -3.15 3.65 7.95
CA ALA A 27 -3.59 2.61 8.88
C ALA A 27 -4.24 3.21 10.14
N GLY A 28 -3.66 4.27 10.71
CA GLY A 28 -4.25 5.01 11.83
C GLY A 28 -5.60 5.63 11.50
N ILE A 29 -5.74 6.23 10.31
CA ILE A 29 -7.02 6.79 9.82
C ILE A 29 -8.09 5.70 9.74
N LEU A 30 -7.76 4.54 9.12
CA LEU A 30 -8.71 3.43 8.98
C LEU A 30 -9.09 2.82 10.33
N ILE A 31 -8.11 2.56 11.20
CA ILE A 31 -8.38 2.02 12.54
C ILE A 31 -9.23 3.00 13.34
N GLY A 32 -8.89 4.29 13.36
CA GLY A 32 -9.64 5.33 14.06
C GLY A 32 -11.07 5.46 13.55
N GLY A 33 -11.26 5.46 12.24
CA GLY A 33 -12.59 5.52 11.60
C GLY A 33 -13.44 4.28 11.92
N LEU A 34 -12.89 3.08 11.72
CA LEU A 34 -13.59 1.82 12.00
C LEU A 34 -13.87 1.64 13.49
N ALA A 35 -12.96 2.07 14.36
CA ALA A 35 -13.13 2.08 15.82
C ALA A 35 -14.23 3.03 16.31
N ALA A 36 -14.54 4.09 15.55
CA ALA A 36 -15.64 4.99 15.83
C ALA A 36 -16.99 4.39 15.38
N ILE A 37 -17.00 3.62 14.29
CA ILE A 37 -18.20 2.96 13.75
C ILE A 37 -18.55 1.70 14.55
N VAL A 38 -17.55 0.89 14.91
CA VAL A 38 -17.71 -0.41 15.58
C VAL A 38 -16.80 -0.47 16.83
N PRO A 39 -17.17 0.22 17.92
CA PRO A 39 -16.31 0.39 19.09
C PRO A 39 -15.97 -0.92 19.82
N GLU A 40 -16.84 -1.92 19.77
CA GLU A 40 -16.64 -3.23 20.39
C GLU A 40 -15.53 -4.06 19.72
N ARG A 41 -15.12 -3.72 18.48
CA ARG A 41 -14.06 -4.42 17.73
C ARG A 41 -12.72 -3.69 17.71
N ARG A 42 -12.56 -2.62 18.51
CA ARG A 42 -11.31 -1.82 18.58
C ARG A 42 -10.05 -2.66 18.81
N GLY A 43 -10.12 -3.66 19.69
CA GLY A 43 -8.98 -4.54 19.98
C GLY A 43 -8.54 -5.36 18.76
N GLU A 44 -9.51 -5.89 18.01
CA GLU A 44 -9.24 -6.65 16.77
C GLU A 44 -8.64 -5.74 15.69
N LEU A 45 -9.21 -4.54 15.49
CA LEU A 45 -8.71 -3.57 14.52
C LEU A 45 -7.25 -3.15 14.81
N ALA A 46 -6.92 -2.94 16.08
CA ALA A 46 -5.55 -2.62 16.49
C ALA A 46 -4.57 -3.77 16.19
N GLN A 47 -4.97 -5.02 16.46
CA GLN A 47 -4.15 -6.21 16.18
C GLN A 47 -3.92 -6.44 14.69
N LEU A 48 -4.89 -6.06 13.85
CA LEU A 48 -4.79 -6.17 12.39
C LEU A 48 -3.99 -5.02 11.75
N GLY A 49 -3.75 -3.91 12.47
CA GLY A 49 -3.13 -2.71 11.91
C GLY A 49 -1.78 -2.92 11.24
N LEU A 50 -0.84 -3.61 11.89
CA LEU A 50 0.47 -3.86 11.29
C LEU A 50 0.37 -4.86 10.12
N LYS A 51 -0.52 -5.86 10.25
CA LYS A 51 -0.75 -6.87 9.22
C LYS A 51 -1.35 -6.24 7.95
N SER A 52 -2.25 -5.26 8.10
CA SER A 52 -2.89 -4.58 6.98
C SER A 52 -1.91 -3.74 6.17
N ILE A 53 -0.91 -3.12 6.83
CA ILE A 53 0.17 -2.39 6.13
C ILE A 53 0.96 -3.36 5.26
N MET A 54 1.45 -4.47 5.83
CA MET A 54 2.23 -5.45 5.06
C MET A 54 1.40 -6.03 3.90
N ALA A 55 0.14 -6.39 4.15
CA ALA A 55 -0.76 -6.88 3.11
C ALA A 55 -0.97 -5.83 2.00
N GLY A 56 -1.18 -4.57 2.37
CA GLY A 56 -1.34 -3.47 1.42
C GLY A 56 -0.08 -3.23 0.58
N THR A 57 1.10 -3.25 1.18
CA THR A 57 2.38 -3.10 0.47
C THR A 57 2.60 -4.25 -0.51
N MET A 58 2.33 -5.50 -0.09
CA MET A 58 2.43 -6.64 -1.00
C MET A 58 1.45 -6.54 -2.17
N ALA A 59 0.22 -6.05 -1.92
CA ALA A 59 -0.77 -5.85 -2.97
C ALA A 59 -0.30 -4.81 -4.01
N THR A 60 0.24 -3.66 -3.59
CA THR A 60 0.73 -2.65 -4.53
C THR A 60 1.99 -3.12 -5.26
N CYS A 61 2.91 -3.81 -4.58
CA CYS A 61 4.07 -4.44 -5.23
C CYS A 61 3.65 -5.48 -6.27
N MET A 62 2.62 -6.30 -5.99
CA MET A 62 2.08 -7.25 -6.95
C MET A 62 1.50 -6.54 -8.19
N THR A 63 0.77 -5.45 -8.00
CA THR A 63 0.27 -4.61 -9.11
C THR A 63 1.44 -4.06 -9.94
N GLY A 64 2.51 -3.58 -9.31
CA GLY A 64 3.72 -3.14 -10.00
C GLY A 64 4.41 -4.28 -10.78
N ALA A 65 4.48 -5.48 -10.20
CA ALA A 65 5.05 -6.65 -10.87
C ALA A 65 4.23 -7.06 -12.10
N LEU A 66 2.90 -7.08 -11.99
CA LEU A 66 2.00 -7.34 -13.11
C LEU A 66 2.13 -6.27 -14.20
N ALA A 67 2.19 -5.00 -13.83
CA ALA A 67 2.43 -3.90 -14.78
C ALA A 67 3.77 -4.10 -15.51
N GLY A 68 4.84 -4.50 -14.80
CA GLY A 68 6.15 -4.77 -15.39
C GLY A 68 6.22 -6.03 -16.26
N LEU A 69 5.34 -7.01 -16.03
CA LEU A 69 5.18 -8.20 -16.88
C LEU A 69 4.43 -7.87 -18.17
N LEU A 70 3.39 -7.03 -18.09
CA LEU A 70 2.57 -6.63 -19.24
C LEU A 70 3.25 -5.55 -20.09
N PHE A 71 4.16 -4.77 -19.51
CA PHE A 71 5.02 -3.83 -20.22
C PHE A 71 6.18 -4.60 -20.86
N TRP A 72 5.91 -5.18 -22.04
CA TRP A 72 6.89 -5.87 -22.88
C TRP A 72 7.56 -4.93 -23.86
#